data_AF-A0A9K3J856-F1
#
_entry.id   AF-A0A9K3J856-F1
#
_cell.length_a   1.000
_cell.length_b   1.000
_cell.length_c   1.000
_cell.angle_alpha   90.00
_cell.angle_beta   90.00
_cell.angle_gamma   90.00
#
_symmetry.space_group_name_H-M   'P 1'
#
loop_
_entity.id
_entity.type
_entity.pdbx_description
1 polymer ?
#
loop_
_entity_poly.entity_id
_entity_poly.type
_entity_poly.pdbx_seq_one_letter_code
_entity_poly.pdbx_strand_id
1 'polypeptide(L)'
;MSDLDITKEPEEWVEKFISALPKEEWEDYVLNLKSSREFSQLTITPLIKRIEEQMVIKDEKRKEKAVKVKESVKNELSRSASVCSNCHNFKTVNAKLVKDAESLALEIKKLNNKKKADEKQILDLQGICEKLKVENGKLLGSVNSLTLETKGLKENEKVFESKQKSSENEDFWIKLENKNLKANEVKLQEQINVLENEKSVLENLKNENENSIKSHLERISKLEDEAKSSRIKIDELEKKLISFATKSDKLNIPCPKPINSVPISDCVTNFDSVKVEDCDDASDDENVKKEKQKLF
;
A
#
# COMPACT_ATOMS: atom_id res chain seq x y z
N MET A 1 -93.32 95.09 95.59
CA MET A 1 -93.04 94.29 94.38
C MET A 1 -92.96 92.85 94.82
N SER A 2 -93.63 92.00 94.05
CA SER A 2 -94.30 90.75 94.42
C SER A 2 -93.38 89.62 94.89
N ASP A 3 -93.90 88.86 95.86
CA ASP A 3 -93.32 87.63 96.38
C ASP A 3 -93.10 86.58 95.26
N LEU A 4 -91.91 85.97 95.27
CA LEU A 4 -91.52 84.88 94.37
C LEU A 4 -91.97 83.54 94.98
N ASP A 5 -93.08 83.00 94.49
CA ASP A 5 -93.51 81.64 94.80
C ASP A 5 -92.58 80.63 94.10
N ILE A 6 -91.66 80.02 94.85
CA ILE A 6 -90.81 78.90 94.39
C ILE A 6 -91.57 77.60 94.68
N THR A 7 -92.20 77.03 93.66
CA THR A 7 -92.70 75.64 93.66
C THR A 7 -91.57 74.70 93.21
N LYS A 8 -90.91 74.00 94.15
CA LYS A 8 -89.92 72.96 93.84
C LYS A 8 -90.16 71.69 94.66
N GLU A 9 -90.15 70.55 93.99
CA GLU A 9 -90.39 69.20 94.53
C GLU A 9 -89.24 68.73 95.46
N PRO A 10 -89.52 68.09 96.60
CA PRO A 10 -88.50 67.67 97.58
C PRO A 10 -87.46 66.65 97.08
N GLU A 11 -87.81 65.83 96.08
CA GLU A 11 -86.98 64.69 95.64
C GLU A 11 -85.74 65.11 94.83
N GLU A 12 -85.85 66.20 94.06
CA GLU A 12 -84.70 66.77 93.32
C GLU A 12 -83.62 67.30 94.26
N TRP A 13 -84.01 67.80 95.44
CA TRP A 13 -83.06 68.27 96.45
C TRP A 13 -82.27 67.11 97.05
N VAL A 14 -82.87 65.94 97.23
CA VAL A 14 -82.20 64.74 97.75
C VAL A 14 -81.13 64.26 96.77
N GLU A 15 -81.40 64.20 95.47
CA GLU A 15 -80.41 63.78 94.49
C GLU A 15 -79.23 64.74 94.35
N LYS A 16 -79.50 66.05 94.32
CA LYS A 16 -78.44 67.06 94.29
C LYS A 16 -77.60 67.04 95.54
N PHE A 17 -78.23 66.84 96.70
CA PHE A 17 -77.53 66.74 97.98
C PHE A 17 -76.59 65.53 98.00
N ILE A 18 -77.06 64.33 97.61
CA ILE A 18 -76.22 63.12 97.57
C ILE A 18 -75.06 63.28 96.58
N SER A 19 -75.30 63.90 95.43
CA SER A 19 -74.27 64.13 94.41
C SER A 19 -73.18 65.10 94.87
N ALA A 20 -73.50 65.99 95.81
CA ALA A 20 -72.56 66.94 96.39
C ALA A 20 -71.75 66.39 97.57
N LEU A 21 -72.12 65.23 98.13
CA LEU A 21 -71.42 64.63 99.27
C LEU A 21 -70.10 63.94 98.84
N PRO A 22 -68.99 64.13 99.57
CA PRO A 22 -67.73 63.41 99.35
C PRO A 22 -67.90 61.89 99.40
N LYS A 23 -67.57 61.19 98.31
CA LYS A 23 -67.83 59.74 98.15
C LYS A 23 -67.00 58.85 99.07
N GLU A 24 -65.90 59.39 99.59
CA GLU A 24 -64.97 58.72 100.48
C GLU A 24 -65.51 58.64 101.92
N GLU A 25 -66.47 59.50 102.27
CA GLU A 25 -66.99 59.67 103.65
C GLU A 25 -68.47 59.23 103.77
N TRP A 26 -69.02 58.61 102.72
CA TRP A 26 -70.44 58.20 102.71
C TRP A 26 -70.79 57.22 103.83
N GLU A 27 -69.88 56.34 104.24
CA GLU A 27 -70.07 55.43 105.39
C GLU A 27 -70.25 56.21 106.68
N ASP A 28 -69.37 57.19 106.93
CA ASP A 28 -69.39 58.02 108.12
C ASP A 28 -70.65 58.89 108.18
N TYR A 29 -71.09 59.44 107.04
CA TYR A 29 -72.33 60.22 106.96
C TYR A 29 -73.56 59.37 107.28
N VAL A 30 -73.68 58.18 106.68
CA VAL A 30 -74.81 57.27 106.94
C VAL A 30 -74.83 56.83 108.40
N LEU A 31 -73.67 56.52 108.98
CA LEU A 31 -73.55 56.13 110.38
C LEU A 31 -74.00 57.26 111.33
N ASN A 32 -73.56 58.49 111.08
CA ASN A 32 -73.94 59.65 111.88
C ASN A 32 -75.44 59.97 111.76
N LEU A 33 -76.00 59.88 110.56
CA LEU A 33 -77.43 60.12 110.31
C LEU A 33 -78.31 59.07 111.00
N LYS A 34 -77.88 57.80 111.06
CA LYS A 34 -78.60 56.73 111.78
C LYS A 34 -78.47 56.82 113.30
N SER A 35 -77.35 57.36 113.79
CA SER A 35 -77.00 57.31 115.22
C SER A 35 -77.44 58.55 116.01
N SER A 36 -77.67 59.68 115.35
CA SER A 36 -78.04 60.93 116.03
C SER A 36 -79.52 60.97 116.40
N ARG A 37 -79.81 61.23 117.69
CA ARG A 37 -81.18 61.47 118.19
C ARG A 37 -81.75 62.82 117.74
N GLU A 38 -80.90 63.75 117.29
CA GLU A 38 -81.32 65.10 116.88
C GLU A 38 -82.15 65.07 115.58
N PHE A 39 -81.95 64.04 114.75
CA PHE A 39 -82.67 63.88 113.49
C PHE A 39 -83.84 62.89 113.57
N SER A 40 -84.16 62.37 114.76
CA SER A 40 -85.29 61.45 114.95
C SER A 40 -86.65 62.08 114.62
N GLN A 41 -86.75 63.41 114.65
CA GLN A 41 -87.97 64.15 114.32
C GLN A 41 -88.10 64.48 112.83
N LEU A 42 -87.07 64.20 112.01
CA LEU A 42 -87.09 64.44 110.57
C LEU A 42 -87.31 63.14 109.78
N THR A 43 -88.03 63.22 108.68
CA THR A 43 -88.27 62.10 107.74
C THR A 43 -87.04 61.85 106.84
N ILE A 44 -85.86 61.60 107.41
CA ILE A 44 -84.57 61.49 106.68
C ILE A 44 -84.26 60.09 106.09
N THR A 45 -85.10 59.09 106.35
CA THR A 45 -84.93 57.70 105.87
C THR A 45 -84.71 57.56 104.35
N PRO A 46 -85.43 58.30 103.47
CA PRO A 46 -85.24 58.19 102.02
C PRO A 46 -83.84 58.60 101.56
N LEU A 47 -83.23 59.59 102.23
CA LEU A 47 -81.87 60.07 101.93
C LEU A 47 -80.83 58.99 102.23
N ILE A 48 -80.91 58.38 103.41
CA ILE A 48 -79.98 57.34 103.87
C ILE A 48 -79.95 56.16 102.89
N LYS A 49 -81.12 55.66 102.50
CA LYS A 49 -81.24 54.51 101.59
C LYS A 49 -80.55 54.75 100.24
N ARG A 50 -80.68 55.97 99.72
CA ARG A 50 -80.16 56.34 98.40
C ARG A 50 -78.63 56.51 98.40
N ILE A 51 -78.03 56.87 99.54
CA ILE A 51 -76.57 56.85 99.72
C ILE A 51 -76.04 55.40 99.73
N GLU A 52 -76.71 54.50 100.45
CA GLU A 52 -76.30 53.08 100.54
C GLU A 52 -76.35 52.35 99.19
N GLU A 53 -77.37 52.60 98.36
CA GLU A 53 -77.49 51.99 97.03
C GLU A 53 -76.33 52.36 96.09
N GLN A 54 -75.86 53.62 96.14
CA GLN A 54 -74.76 54.08 95.30
C GLN A 54 -73.40 53.51 95.73
N MET A 55 -73.24 53.13 97.00
CA MET A 55 -72.02 52.48 97.49
C MET A 55 -71.80 51.09 96.86
N VAL A 56 -72.85 50.27 96.77
CA VAL A 56 -72.76 48.89 96.26
C VAL A 56 -72.30 48.85 94.80
N ILE A 57 -72.79 49.78 93.96
CA ILE A 57 -72.47 49.86 92.53
C ILE A 57 -70.96 50.13 92.29
N LYS A 58 -70.29 50.82 93.21
CA LYS A 58 -68.86 51.17 93.09
C LYS A 58 -67.94 49.96 93.28
N ASP A 59 -68.31 49.03 94.15
CA ASP A 59 -67.49 47.87 94.49
C ASP A 59 -67.51 46.77 93.42
N GLU A 60 -68.63 46.56 92.74
CA GLU A 60 -68.70 45.62 91.61
C GLU A 60 -67.77 46.03 90.46
N LYS A 61 -67.72 47.33 90.13
CA LYS A 61 -66.84 47.87 89.08
C LYS A 61 -65.35 47.71 89.38
N ARG A 62 -64.94 47.57 90.65
CA ARG A 62 -63.53 47.35 91.02
C ARG A 62 -63.11 45.90 90.85
N LYS A 63 -63.99 44.92 91.14
CA LYS A 63 -63.67 43.49 91.04
C LYS A 63 -63.48 43.04 89.58
N GLU A 64 -64.25 43.58 88.65
CA GLU A 64 -64.17 43.23 87.23
C GLU A 64 -62.84 43.66 86.57
N LYS A 65 -62.29 44.82 86.97
CA LYS A 65 -61.01 45.33 86.44
C LYS A 65 -59.79 44.51 86.87
N ALA A 66 -59.81 43.89 88.05
CA ALA A 66 -58.67 43.13 88.57
C ALA A 66 -58.47 41.77 87.86
N VAL A 67 -59.56 41.15 87.39
CA VAL A 67 -59.51 39.85 86.69
C VAL A 67 -58.88 40.00 85.31
N LYS A 68 -59.22 41.07 84.58
CA LYS A 68 -58.75 41.31 83.20
C LYS A 68 -57.23 41.53 83.08
N VAL A 69 -56.59 42.03 84.15
CA VAL A 69 -55.13 42.31 84.17
C VAL A 69 -54.30 41.04 84.43
N LYS A 70 -54.82 40.05 85.18
CA LYS A 70 -54.06 38.83 85.47
C LYS A 70 -53.97 37.88 84.27
N GLU A 71 -54.95 37.91 83.38
CA GLU A 71 -54.99 37.05 82.18
C GLU A 71 -54.11 37.59 81.05
N SER A 72 -53.96 38.91 80.92
CA SER A 72 -53.06 39.51 79.92
C SER A 72 -51.58 39.23 80.19
N VAL A 73 -51.14 39.28 81.45
CA VAL A 73 -49.73 39.07 81.84
C VAL A 73 -49.28 37.63 81.60
N LYS A 74 -50.17 36.64 81.79
CA LYS A 74 -49.83 35.22 81.60
C LYS A 74 -49.63 34.85 80.13
N ASN A 75 -50.38 35.48 79.22
CA ASN A 75 -50.24 35.26 77.78
C ASN A 75 -48.98 35.90 77.17
N GLU A 76 -48.48 37.00 77.75
CA GLU A 76 -47.28 37.71 77.27
C GLU A 76 -45.97 36.99 77.65
N LEU A 77 -45.91 36.42 78.85
CA LEU A 77 -44.80 35.56 79.30
C LEU A 77 -44.71 34.28 78.45
N SER A 78 -45.85 33.68 78.09
CA SER A 78 -45.88 32.49 77.25
C SER A 78 -45.49 32.78 75.78
N ARG A 79 -45.85 33.95 75.24
CA ARG A 79 -45.42 34.38 73.91
C ARG A 79 -43.92 34.70 73.84
N SER A 80 -43.38 35.42 74.80
CA SER A 80 -41.95 35.79 74.81
C SER A 80 -41.00 34.58 74.93
N ALA A 81 -41.39 33.53 75.68
CA ALA A 81 -40.64 32.27 75.75
C ALA A 81 -40.61 31.51 74.40
N SER A 82 -41.75 31.45 73.69
CA SER A 82 -41.85 30.77 72.39
C SER A 82 -41.06 31.47 71.27
N VAL A 83 -40.99 32.81 71.30
CA VAL A 83 -40.19 33.62 70.37
C VAL A 83 -38.68 33.42 70.60
N CYS A 84 -38.25 33.22 71.85
CA CYS A 84 -36.85 32.94 72.18
C CYS A 84 -36.38 31.57 71.66
N SER A 85 -37.20 30.52 71.79
CA SER A 85 -36.89 29.17 71.28
C SER A 85 -36.80 29.13 69.75
N ASN A 86 -37.66 29.87 69.05
CA ASN A 86 -37.62 29.95 67.59
C ASN A 86 -36.36 30.67 67.09
N CYS A 87 -35.90 31.74 67.78
CA CYS A 87 -34.65 32.41 67.46
C CYS A 87 -33.44 31.46 67.53
N HIS A 88 -33.41 30.56 68.51
CA HIS A 88 -32.35 29.56 68.63
C HIS A 88 -32.38 28.55 67.46
N ASN A 89 -33.57 28.09 67.07
CA ASN A 89 -33.72 27.19 65.91
C ASN A 89 -33.28 27.85 64.59
N PHE A 90 -33.66 29.11 64.36
CA PHE A 90 -33.20 29.86 63.18
C PHE A 90 -31.68 30.02 63.14
N LYS A 91 -31.04 30.30 64.28
CA LYS A 91 -29.58 30.39 64.36
C LYS A 91 -28.90 29.07 63.99
N THR A 92 -29.41 27.94 64.49
CA THR A 92 -28.87 26.61 64.20
C THR A 92 -29.06 26.22 62.73
N VAL A 93 -30.25 26.45 62.17
CA VAL A 93 -30.53 26.20 60.75
C VAL A 93 -29.65 27.07 59.86
N ASN A 94 -29.52 28.36 60.18
CA ASN A 94 -28.70 29.28 59.39
C ASN A 94 -27.20 28.90 59.47
N ALA A 95 -26.71 28.52 60.65
CA ALA A 95 -25.34 28.04 60.79
C ALA A 95 -25.07 26.76 59.97
N LYS A 96 -26.06 25.86 59.86
CA LYS A 96 -25.96 24.68 58.99
C LYS A 96 -25.93 25.07 57.51
N LEU A 97 -26.84 25.96 57.08
CA LEU A 97 -26.87 26.45 55.69
C LEU A 97 -25.58 27.14 55.27
N VAL A 98 -24.98 27.93 56.16
CA VAL A 98 -23.68 28.57 55.89
C VAL A 98 -22.58 27.54 55.70
N LYS A 99 -22.50 26.51 56.57
CA LYS A 99 -21.52 25.41 56.40
C LYS A 99 -21.74 24.62 55.12
N ASP A 100 -22.98 24.33 54.77
CA ASP A 100 -23.32 23.62 53.53
C ASP A 100 -22.93 24.46 52.31
N ALA A 101 -23.17 25.77 52.33
CA ALA A 101 -22.77 26.70 51.28
C ALA A 101 -21.24 26.81 51.12
N GLU A 102 -20.49 26.86 52.24
CA GLU A 102 -19.03 26.85 52.23
C GLU A 102 -18.48 25.53 51.65
N SER A 103 -19.07 24.40 52.02
CA SER A 103 -18.72 23.08 51.49
C SER A 103 -18.95 23.00 49.97
N LEU A 104 -20.10 23.48 49.49
CA LEU A 104 -20.40 23.53 48.06
C LEU A 104 -19.43 24.46 47.29
N ALA A 105 -19.07 25.61 47.87
CA ALA A 105 -18.10 26.51 47.25
C ALA A 105 -16.72 25.86 47.09
N LEU A 106 -16.27 25.06 48.07
CA LEU A 106 -15.04 24.28 47.98
C LEU A 106 -15.12 23.19 46.91
N GLU A 107 -16.25 22.49 46.80
CA GLU A 107 -16.47 21.48 45.77
C GLU A 107 -16.47 22.08 44.36
N ILE A 108 -17.15 23.21 44.15
CA ILE A 108 -17.13 23.96 42.89
C ILE A 108 -15.70 24.35 42.52
N LYS A 109 -14.91 24.84 43.49
CA LYS A 109 -13.50 25.19 43.25
C LYS A 109 -12.67 23.97 42.83
N LYS A 110 -12.87 22.83 43.49
CA LYS A 110 -12.19 21.57 43.16
C LYS A 110 -12.56 21.08 41.76
N LEU A 111 -13.85 21.08 41.41
CA LEU A 111 -14.34 20.69 40.08
C LEU A 111 -13.81 21.62 38.99
N ASN A 112 -13.75 22.92 39.25
CA ASN A 112 -13.22 23.87 38.27
C ASN A 112 -11.72 23.68 38.01
N ASN A 113 -10.94 23.37 39.04
CA ASN A 113 -9.52 23.04 38.87
C ASN A 113 -9.33 21.75 38.06
N LYS A 114 -10.16 20.72 38.32
CA LYS A 114 -10.16 19.48 37.55
C LYS A 114 -10.53 19.73 36.08
N LYS A 115 -11.59 20.50 35.83
CA LYS A 115 -12.01 20.90 34.48
C LYS A 115 -10.86 21.56 33.71
N LYS A 116 -10.15 22.51 34.32
CA LYS A 116 -8.99 23.16 33.68
C LYS A 116 -7.84 22.20 33.38
N ALA A 117 -7.61 21.21 34.25
CA ALA A 117 -6.60 20.18 34.03
C ALA A 117 -6.99 19.27 32.85
N ASP A 118 -8.24 18.83 32.79
CA ASP A 118 -8.77 18.00 31.71
C ASP A 118 -8.75 18.77 30.36
N GLU A 119 -9.13 20.05 30.35
CA GLU A 119 -9.04 20.93 29.16
C GLU A 119 -7.61 21.03 28.64
N LYS A 120 -6.62 21.17 29.53
CA LYS A 120 -5.20 21.18 29.13
C LYS A 120 -4.78 19.85 28.51
N GLN A 121 -5.16 18.73 29.13
CA GLN A 121 -4.85 17.39 28.59
C GLN A 121 -5.49 17.15 27.21
N ILE A 122 -6.71 17.63 27.00
CA ILE A 122 -7.40 17.54 25.70
C ILE A 122 -6.61 18.29 24.62
N LEU A 123 -6.13 19.51 24.92
CA LEU A 123 -5.31 20.29 23.99
C LEU A 123 -3.99 19.59 23.65
N ASP A 124 -3.32 19.02 24.66
CA ASP A 124 -2.07 18.28 24.46
C ASP A 124 -2.30 17.04 23.57
N LEU A 125 -3.38 16.28 23.80
CA LEU A 125 -3.76 15.13 22.98
C LEU A 125 -4.11 15.52 21.55
N GLN A 126 -4.84 16.63 21.35
CA GLN A 126 -5.12 17.17 20.01
C GLN A 126 -3.83 17.48 19.24
N GLY A 127 -2.85 18.10 19.91
CA GLY A 127 -1.54 18.39 19.32
C GLY A 127 -0.78 17.12 18.91
N ILE A 128 -0.87 16.05 19.71
CA ILE A 128 -0.27 14.74 19.37
C ILE A 128 -0.98 14.11 18.17
N CYS A 129 -2.32 14.14 18.13
CA CYS A 129 -3.09 13.59 17.02
C CYS A 129 -2.73 14.25 15.68
N GLU A 130 -2.59 15.58 15.63
CA GLU A 130 -2.19 16.26 14.39
C GLU A 130 -0.76 15.90 13.96
N LYS A 131 0.18 15.76 14.90
CA LYS A 131 1.53 15.27 14.59
C LYS A 131 1.51 13.87 13.99
N LEU A 132 0.79 12.94 14.62
CA LEU A 132 0.65 11.56 14.12
C LEU A 132 -0.02 11.50 12.74
N LYS A 133 -1.00 12.37 12.48
CA LYS A 133 -1.66 12.47 11.17
C LYS A 133 -0.67 12.90 10.07
N VAL A 134 0.18 13.89 10.35
CA VAL A 134 1.23 14.32 9.43
C VAL A 134 2.25 13.21 9.18
N GLU A 135 2.68 12.51 10.23
CA GLU A 135 3.64 11.41 10.14
C GLU A 135 3.09 10.23 9.34
N ASN A 136 1.83 9.84 9.59
CA ASN A 136 1.14 8.82 8.81
C ASN A 136 1.04 9.20 7.32
N GLY A 137 0.79 10.47 7.01
CA GLY A 137 0.80 10.97 5.63
C GLY A 137 2.16 10.81 4.95
N LYS A 138 3.26 11.11 5.68
CA LYS A 138 4.63 10.90 5.18
C LYS A 138 4.94 9.42 4.95
N LEU A 139 4.62 8.57 5.92
CA LEU A 139 4.82 7.13 5.82
C LEU A 139 4.04 6.54 4.64
N LEU A 140 2.79 6.94 4.44
CA LEU A 140 1.99 6.52 3.30
C LEU A 140 2.64 6.93 1.97
N GLY A 141 3.18 8.14 1.89
CA GLY A 141 3.96 8.60 0.74
C GLY A 141 5.19 7.72 0.46
N SER A 142 5.97 7.41 1.51
CA SER A 142 7.13 6.52 1.41
C SER A 142 6.75 5.09 0.96
N VAL A 143 5.67 4.53 1.51
CA VAL A 143 5.17 3.20 1.13
C VAL A 143 4.78 3.15 -0.35
N ASN A 144 4.11 4.19 -0.86
CA ASN A 144 3.74 4.26 -2.27
C ASN A 144 4.97 4.35 -3.18
N SER A 145 5.97 5.14 -2.79
CA SER A 145 7.25 5.23 -3.52
C SER A 145 7.97 3.89 -3.59
N LEU A 146 8.12 3.21 -2.45
CA LEU A 146 8.74 1.88 -2.38
C LEU A 146 7.97 0.83 -3.18
N THR A 147 6.63 0.93 -3.21
CA THR A 147 5.78 0.04 -4.00
C THR A 147 6.03 0.20 -5.50
N LEU A 148 6.22 1.44 -5.98
CA LEU A 148 6.57 1.72 -7.37
C LEU A 148 7.98 1.19 -7.71
N GLU A 149 8.95 1.43 -6.84
CA GLU A 149 10.32 0.92 -7.00
C GLU A 149 10.35 -0.61 -7.06
N THR A 150 9.61 -1.28 -6.18
CA THR A 150 9.49 -2.75 -6.16
C THR A 150 8.88 -3.28 -7.46
N LYS A 151 7.92 -2.58 -8.06
CA LYS A 151 7.37 -2.96 -9.37
C LYS A 151 8.42 -2.83 -10.47
N GLY A 152 9.17 -1.73 -10.50
CA GLY A 152 10.26 -1.52 -11.46
C GLY A 152 11.35 -2.59 -11.35
N LEU A 153 11.72 -2.97 -10.13
CA LEU A 153 12.68 -4.05 -9.90
C LEU A 153 12.20 -5.41 -10.43
N LYS A 154 10.91 -5.75 -10.25
CA LYS A 154 10.33 -6.99 -10.79
C LYS A 154 10.30 -7.01 -12.32
N GLU A 155 10.10 -5.86 -12.97
CA GLU A 155 10.19 -5.77 -14.43
C GLU A 155 11.62 -5.97 -14.90
N ASN A 156 12.60 -5.37 -14.23
CA ASN A 156 14.02 -5.56 -14.52
C ASN A 156 14.48 -7.01 -14.33
N GLU A 157 13.98 -7.69 -13.28
CA GLU A 157 14.24 -9.11 -13.04
C GLU A 157 13.77 -9.98 -14.20
N LYS A 158 12.55 -9.76 -14.71
CA LYS A 158 12.03 -10.46 -15.91
C LYS A 158 12.88 -10.20 -17.16
N VAL A 159 13.33 -8.96 -17.34
CA VAL A 159 14.23 -8.61 -18.45
C VAL A 159 15.56 -9.33 -18.30
N PHE A 160 16.09 -9.46 -17.09
CA PHE A 160 17.33 -10.18 -16.84
C PHE A 160 17.19 -11.69 -17.12
N GLU A 161 16.13 -12.32 -16.62
CA GLU A 161 15.85 -13.74 -16.88
C GLU A 161 15.68 -14.05 -18.37
N SER A 162 14.97 -13.18 -19.11
CA SER A 162 14.81 -13.36 -20.56
C SER A 162 16.13 -13.21 -21.32
N LYS A 163 16.98 -12.25 -20.93
CA LYS A 163 18.34 -12.12 -21.51
C LYS A 163 19.21 -13.33 -21.20
N GLN A 164 19.15 -13.86 -19.99
CA GLN A 164 19.88 -15.08 -19.62
C GLN A 164 19.46 -16.28 -20.49
N LYS A 165 18.15 -16.51 -20.65
CA LYS A 165 17.64 -17.57 -21.53
C LYS A 165 18.08 -17.40 -22.98
N SER A 166 18.13 -16.16 -23.49
CA SER A 166 18.62 -15.88 -24.84
C SER A 166 20.11 -16.21 -24.98
N SER A 167 20.92 -15.86 -23.99
CA SER A 167 22.36 -16.17 -23.94
C SER A 167 22.61 -17.68 -23.89
N GLU A 168 21.86 -18.42 -23.07
CA GLU A 168 21.96 -19.88 -22.99
C GLU A 168 21.62 -20.55 -24.33
N ASN A 169 20.65 -19.99 -25.07
CA ASN A 169 20.29 -20.45 -26.41
C ASN A 169 21.41 -20.15 -27.43
N GLU A 170 22.04 -18.97 -27.36
CA GLU A 170 23.15 -18.60 -28.24
C GLU A 170 24.38 -19.51 -28.01
N ASP A 171 24.72 -19.79 -26.75
CA ASP A 171 25.78 -20.75 -26.37
C ASP A 171 25.51 -22.16 -26.92
N PHE A 172 24.24 -22.58 -26.94
CA PHE A 172 23.84 -23.87 -27.51
C PHE A 172 24.11 -23.91 -29.01
N TRP A 173 23.72 -22.87 -29.76
CA TRP A 173 23.95 -22.78 -31.21
C TRP A 173 25.45 -22.73 -31.55
N ILE A 174 26.23 -21.94 -30.82
CA ILE A 174 27.70 -21.87 -30.99
C ILE A 174 28.33 -23.25 -30.78
N LYS A 175 27.92 -24.00 -29.74
CA LYS A 175 28.43 -25.36 -29.48
C LYS A 175 28.04 -26.33 -30.60
N LEU A 176 26.83 -26.22 -31.14
CA LEU A 176 26.37 -27.06 -32.24
C LEU A 176 27.14 -26.77 -33.53
N GLU A 177 27.32 -25.51 -33.86
CA GLU A 177 28.07 -25.08 -35.04
C GLU A 177 29.54 -25.49 -34.97
N ASN A 178 30.19 -25.31 -33.81
CA ASN A 178 31.55 -25.77 -33.59
C ASN A 178 31.71 -27.29 -33.74
N LYS A 179 30.72 -28.08 -33.30
CA LYS A 179 30.72 -29.54 -33.53
C LYS A 179 30.65 -29.88 -35.01
N ASN A 180 29.80 -29.18 -35.77
CA ASN A 180 29.68 -29.37 -37.21
C ASN A 180 30.97 -28.97 -37.95
N LEU A 181 31.57 -27.83 -37.60
CA LEU A 181 32.84 -27.39 -38.16
C LEU A 181 33.94 -28.41 -37.91
N LYS A 182 34.06 -28.93 -36.69
CA LYS A 182 35.04 -29.96 -36.34
C LYS A 182 34.83 -31.27 -37.11
N ALA A 183 33.57 -31.67 -37.34
CA ALA A 183 33.26 -32.85 -38.16
C ALA A 183 33.65 -32.63 -39.64
N ASN A 184 33.45 -31.42 -40.17
CA ASN A 184 33.86 -31.09 -41.53
C ASN A 184 35.38 -30.99 -41.66
N GLU A 185 36.08 -30.46 -40.66
CA GLU A 185 37.55 -30.43 -40.60
C GLU A 185 38.14 -31.83 -40.72
N VAL A 186 37.60 -32.82 -39.97
CA VAL A 186 38.03 -34.22 -40.07
C VAL A 186 37.82 -34.78 -41.48
N LYS A 187 36.65 -34.54 -42.10
CA LYS A 187 36.37 -34.99 -43.48
C LYS A 187 37.33 -34.37 -44.50
N LEU A 188 37.62 -33.08 -44.37
CA LEU A 188 38.57 -32.40 -45.25
C LEU A 188 39.99 -32.96 -45.07
N GLN A 189 40.38 -33.25 -43.83
CA GLN A 189 41.69 -33.86 -43.54
C GLN A 189 41.81 -35.26 -44.16
N GLU A 190 40.75 -36.06 -44.12
CA GLU A 190 40.70 -37.35 -44.82
C GLU A 190 40.85 -37.18 -46.33
N GLN A 191 40.17 -36.20 -46.94
CA GLN A 191 40.31 -35.91 -48.37
C GLN A 191 41.72 -35.46 -48.74
N ILE A 192 42.36 -34.63 -47.92
CA ILE A 192 43.75 -34.20 -48.13
C ILE A 192 44.68 -35.42 -48.14
N ASN A 193 44.53 -36.34 -47.18
CA ASN A 193 45.35 -37.54 -47.12
C ASN A 193 45.17 -38.44 -48.36
N VAL A 194 43.93 -38.57 -48.87
CA VAL A 194 43.67 -39.31 -50.11
C VAL A 194 44.39 -38.67 -51.30
N LEU A 195 44.26 -37.35 -51.46
CA LEU A 195 44.91 -36.61 -52.54
C LEU A 195 46.45 -36.66 -52.46
N GLU A 196 47.02 -36.63 -51.25
CA GLU A 196 48.47 -36.82 -51.06
C GLU A 196 48.94 -38.21 -51.50
N ASN A 197 48.17 -39.25 -51.16
CA ASN A 197 48.46 -40.61 -51.61
C ASN A 197 48.36 -40.74 -53.14
N GLU A 198 47.29 -40.22 -53.74
CA GLU A 198 47.10 -40.22 -55.19
C GLU A 198 48.23 -39.48 -55.91
N LYS A 199 48.66 -38.32 -55.38
CA LYS A 199 49.81 -37.59 -55.89
C LYS A 199 51.09 -38.42 -55.85
N SER A 200 51.34 -39.14 -54.76
CA SER A 200 52.51 -40.03 -54.66
C SER A 200 52.46 -41.16 -55.69
N VAL A 201 51.28 -41.73 -55.94
CA VAL A 201 51.10 -42.78 -56.97
C VAL A 201 51.41 -42.22 -58.36
N LEU A 202 50.89 -41.03 -58.68
CA LEU A 202 51.14 -40.36 -59.96
C LEU A 202 52.63 -40.01 -60.14
N GLU A 203 53.32 -39.56 -59.10
CA GLU A 203 54.76 -39.28 -59.16
C GLU A 203 55.57 -40.56 -59.43
N ASN A 204 55.20 -41.69 -58.80
CA ASN A 204 55.84 -42.98 -59.06
C ASN A 204 55.63 -43.44 -60.52
N LEU A 205 54.39 -43.38 -61.01
CA LEU A 205 54.07 -43.73 -62.40
C LEU A 205 54.81 -42.85 -63.41
N LYS A 206 54.93 -41.55 -63.11
CA LYS A 206 55.71 -40.61 -63.93
C LYS A 206 57.18 -41.03 -63.99
N ASN A 207 57.79 -41.34 -62.83
CA ASN A 207 59.19 -41.79 -62.78
C ASN A 207 59.40 -43.12 -63.52
N GLU A 208 58.48 -44.07 -63.39
CA GLU A 208 58.51 -45.33 -64.15
C GLU A 208 58.44 -45.09 -65.67
N ASN A 209 57.54 -44.22 -66.11
CA ASN A 209 57.41 -43.85 -67.52
C ASN A 209 58.66 -43.13 -68.05
N GLU A 210 59.23 -42.17 -67.30
CA GLU A 210 60.47 -41.48 -67.68
C GLU A 210 61.63 -42.48 -67.84
N ASN A 211 61.75 -43.45 -66.93
CA ASN A 211 62.76 -44.51 -67.02
C ASN A 211 62.54 -45.43 -68.23
N SER A 212 61.28 -45.81 -68.50
CA SER A 212 60.89 -46.61 -69.67
C SER A 212 61.21 -45.89 -70.98
N ILE A 213 60.84 -44.61 -71.09
CA ILE A 213 61.16 -43.76 -72.25
C ILE A 213 62.68 -43.69 -72.46
N LYS A 214 63.44 -43.43 -71.39
CA LYS A 214 64.90 -43.38 -71.45
C LYS A 214 65.50 -44.70 -71.95
N SER A 215 64.99 -45.84 -71.47
CA SER A 215 65.40 -47.16 -71.93
C SER A 215 65.08 -47.39 -73.42
N HIS A 216 63.88 -47.02 -73.86
CA HIS A 216 63.48 -47.11 -75.27
C HIS A 216 64.33 -46.23 -76.18
N LEU A 217 64.62 -44.99 -75.78
CA LEU A 217 65.50 -44.09 -76.53
C LEU A 217 66.91 -44.67 -76.69
N GLU A 218 67.47 -45.28 -75.64
CA GLU A 218 68.77 -45.95 -75.72
C GLU A 218 68.75 -47.14 -76.71
N ARG A 219 67.66 -47.91 -76.72
CA ARG A 219 67.46 -49.02 -77.67
C ARG A 219 67.32 -48.51 -79.11
N ILE A 220 66.59 -47.43 -79.34
CA ILE A 220 66.47 -46.79 -80.65
C ILE A 220 67.84 -46.34 -81.15
N SER A 221 68.63 -45.66 -80.30
CA SER A 221 69.99 -45.22 -80.67
C SER A 221 70.88 -46.40 -81.10
N LYS A 222 70.82 -47.54 -80.38
CA LYS A 222 71.56 -48.75 -80.76
C LYS A 222 71.11 -49.30 -82.13
N LEU A 223 69.80 -49.38 -82.36
CA LEU A 223 69.25 -49.84 -83.64
C LEU A 223 69.60 -48.90 -84.80
N GLU A 224 69.63 -47.59 -84.57
CA GLU A 224 70.07 -46.62 -85.56
C GLU A 224 71.54 -46.80 -85.95
N ASP A 225 72.41 -47.08 -84.98
CA ASP A 225 73.83 -47.37 -85.24
C ASP A 225 74.01 -48.70 -85.99
N GLU A 226 73.26 -49.74 -85.62
CA GLU A 226 73.21 -51.02 -86.34
C GLU A 226 72.72 -50.85 -87.78
N ALA A 227 71.68 -50.04 -88.00
CA ALA A 227 71.13 -49.73 -89.31
C ALA A 227 72.15 -48.97 -90.18
N LYS A 228 72.85 -47.97 -89.61
CA LYS A 228 73.94 -47.26 -90.30
C LYS A 228 75.07 -48.20 -90.70
N SER A 229 75.52 -49.08 -89.79
CA SER A 229 76.55 -50.08 -90.08
C SER A 229 76.11 -51.04 -91.19
N SER A 230 74.85 -51.51 -91.14
CA SER A 230 74.27 -52.37 -92.17
C SER A 230 74.18 -51.66 -93.51
N ARG A 231 73.84 -50.37 -93.54
CA ARG A 231 73.82 -49.56 -94.76
C ARG A 231 75.21 -49.44 -95.39
N ILE A 232 76.25 -49.17 -94.60
CA ILE A 232 77.63 -49.12 -95.08
C ILE A 232 78.03 -50.46 -95.75
N LYS A 233 77.66 -51.60 -95.12
CA LYS A 233 77.93 -52.93 -95.70
C LYS A 233 77.19 -53.16 -97.01
N ILE A 234 75.93 -52.70 -97.12
CA ILE A 234 75.16 -52.77 -98.36
C ILE A 234 75.85 -51.94 -99.44
N ASP A 235 76.22 -50.69 -99.15
CA ASP A 235 76.91 -49.81 -100.11
C ASP A 235 78.25 -50.41 -100.58
N GLU A 236 79.00 -51.10 -99.69
CA GLU A 236 80.21 -51.83 -100.06
C GLU A 236 79.94 -53.03 -100.99
N LEU A 237 78.89 -53.81 -100.69
CA LEU A 237 78.48 -54.95 -101.52
C LEU A 237 77.99 -54.47 -102.90
N GLU A 238 77.24 -53.38 -102.96
CA GLU A 238 76.80 -52.74 -104.21
C GLU A 238 78.01 -52.29 -105.06
N LYS A 239 79.01 -51.64 -104.45
CA LYS A 239 80.26 -51.27 -105.15
C LYS A 239 80.99 -52.50 -105.70
N LYS A 240 81.09 -53.58 -104.92
CA LYS A 240 81.69 -54.85 -105.38
C LYS A 240 80.91 -55.42 -106.56
N LEU A 241 79.57 -55.43 -106.51
CA LEU A 241 78.71 -55.91 -107.58
C LEU A 241 78.88 -55.08 -108.87
N ILE A 242 78.88 -53.75 -108.77
CA ILE A 242 79.12 -52.84 -109.90
C ILE A 242 80.51 -53.08 -110.52
N SER A 243 81.55 -53.27 -109.70
CA SER A 243 82.89 -53.60 -110.19
C SER A 243 82.97 -54.96 -110.90
N PHE A 244 82.10 -55.90 -110.53
CA PHE A 244 81.97 -57.21 -111.16
C PHE A 244 81.25 -57.11 -112.51
N ALA A 245 80.14 -56.35 -112.56
CA ALA A 245 79.38 -56.08 -113.77
C ALA A 245 80.22 -55.34 -114.84
N THR A 246 80.95 -54.30 -114.44
CA THR A 246 81.84 -53.53 -115.34
C THR A 246 83.07 -54.31 -115.82
N LYS A 247 83.50 -55.36 -115.10
CA LYS A 247 84.49 -56.34 -115.60
C LYS A 247 83.88 -57.33 -116.60
N SER A 248 82.57 -57.58 -116.51
CA SER A 248 81.85 -58.46 -117.42
C SER A 248 81.51 -57.79 -118.77
N ASP A 249 81.55 -56.46 -118.87
CA ASP A 249 81.30 -55.71 -120.13
C ASP A 249 82.40 -55.86 -121.20
N LYS A 250 83.49 -56.60 -120.93
CA LYS A 250 84.43 -57.09 -121.97
C LYS A 250 84.07 -58.46 -122.55
N LEU A 251 82.97 -59.08 -122.10
CA LEU A 251 82.43 -60.29 -122.69
C LEU A 251 81.07 -59.95 -123.30
N ASN A 252 81.10 -59.78 -124.63
CA ASN A 252 79.93 -59.79 -125.49
C ASN A 252 79.26 -61.18 -125.37
N ILE A 253 78.37 -61.33 -124.38
CA ILE A 253 77.55 -62.53 -124.22
C ILE A 253 76.22 -62.25 -124.91
N PRO A 254 75.85 -63.00 -125.96
CA PRO A 254 74.61 -62.79 -126.67
C PRO A 254 73.42 -63.11 -125.76
N CYS A 255 72.40 -62.24 -125.78
CA CYS A 255 71.12 -62.49 -125.15
C CYS A 255 70.55 -63.86 -125.55
N PRO A 256 70.21 -64.75 -124.60
CA PRO A 256 69.36 -65.89 -124.89
C PRO A 256 67.94 -65.39 -125.14
N LYS A 257 67.31 -65.97 -126.17
CA LYS A 257 65.93 -65.71 -126.57
C LYS A 257 64.95 -65.94 -125.40
N PRO A 258 63.84 -65.17 -125.35
CA PRO A 258 62.84 -65.32 -124.30
C PRO A 258 62.13 -66.68 -124.43
N ILE A 259 62.09 -67.43 -123.34
CA ILE A 259 61.24 -68.61 -123.20
C ILE A 259 59.90 -68.14 -122.67
N ASN A 260 58.85 -68.42 -123.43
CA ASN A 260 57.47 -68.12 -123.11
C ASN A 260 56.95 -68.90 -121.89
N SER A 261 56.00 -68.25 -121.21
CA SER A 261 54.90 -68.76 -120.38
C SER A 261 55.23 -69.34 -118.99
N VAL A 262 54.70 -68.71 -117.93
CA VAL A 262 53.40 -69.06 -117.29
C VAL A 262 52.81 -67.81 -116.61
N PRO A 263 51.50 -67.53 -116.73
CA PRO A 263 50.80 -66.43 -116.06
C PRO A 263 50.12 -66.87 -114.76
N ILE A 264 50.33 -66.15 -113.66
CA ILE A 264 49.52 -66.20 -112.42
C ILE A 264 49.56 -64.77 -111.87
N SER A 265 48.56 -63.93 -112.13
CA SER A 265 47.22 -63.85 -111.53
C SER A 265 47.20 -62.65 -110.59
N ASP A 266 46.47 -61.63 -111.03
CA ASP A 266 45.99 -60.53 -110.23
C ASP A 266 45.32 -61.03 -108.95
N CYS A 267 45.53 -60.30 -107.87
CA CYS A 267 44.61 -59.95 -106.77
C CYS A 267 45.49 -59.45 -105.61
N VAL A 268 45.19 -58.45 -104.80
CA VAL A 268 44.09 -57.51 -104.64
C VAL A 268 44.67 -56.49 -103.64
N THR A 269 44.49 -55.20 -103.90
CA THR A 269 44.61 -54.14 -102.87
C THR A 269 43.61 -54.42 -101.75
N ASN A 270 44.02 -54.38 -100.48
CA ASN A 270 43.12 -53.97 -99.41
C ASN A 270 43.90 -53.24 -98.32
N PHE A 271 43.76 -51.92 -98.36
CA PHE A 271 43.79 -51.06 -97.19
C PHE A 271 42.59 -51.45 -96.30
N ASP A 272 42.84 -51.87 -95.07
CA ASP A 272 41.89 -51.71 -93.97
C ASP A 272 42.65 -51.01 -92.85
N SER A 273 42.51 -49.70 -92.69
CA SER A 273 41.34 -48.99 -92.14
C SER A 273 41.20 -49.26 -90.64
N VAL A 274 41.64 -48.23 -89.90
CA VAL A 274 41.62 -48.04 -88.46
C VAL A 274 40.17 -48.14 -87.97
N LYS A 275 39.91 -49.01 -86.98
CA LYS A 275 38.73 -48.87 -86.12
C LYS A 275 39.10 -47.92 -84.97
N VAL A 276 38.62 -46.69 -85.08
CA VAL A 276 38.35 -45.82 -83.93
C VAL A 276 36.95 -46.20 -83.47
N GLU A 277 36.81 -46.72 -82.25
CA GLU A 277 35.51 -46.81 -81.60
C GLU A 277 35.17 -45.43 -81.05
N ASP A 278 34.25 -44.76 -81.74
CA ASP A 278 33.46 -43.66 -81.19
C ASP A 278 32.57 -44.24 -80.09
N CYS A 279 32.78 -43.78 -78.85
CA CYS A 279 31.80 -43.95 -77.77
C CYS A 279 30.84 -42.78 -77.85
N ASP A 280 29.62 -43.08 -78.27
CA ASP A 280 28.47 -42.19 -78.34
C ASP A 280 28.17 -41.52 -77.00
N ASP A 281 28.02 -40.19 -77.06
CA ASP A 281 27.24 -39.40 -76.14
C ASP A 281 25.78 -39.88 -76.17
N ALA A 282 25.27 -40.36 -75.04
CA ALA A 282 23.84 -40.43 -74.76
C ALA A 282 23.54 -39.48 -73.60
N SER A 283 23.09 -38.29 -73.96
CA SER A 283 22.12 -37.54 -73.14
C SER A 283 20.87 -38.40 -72.96
N ASP A 284 20.28 -38.38 -71.77
CA ASP A 284 18.85 -38.08 -71.63
C ASP A 284 18.45 -37.87 -70.17
N ASP A 285 17.74 -36.75 -70.01
CA ASP A 285 16.57 -36.49 -69.17
C ASP A 285 16.61 -36.52 -67.64
N GLU A 286 16.40 -35.29 -67.14
CA GLU A 286 15.32 -34.91 -66.22
C GLU A 286 14.84 -35.94 -65.18
N ASN A 287 15.10 -35.62 -63.92
CA ASN A 287 14.10 -35.90 -62.89
C ASN A 287 13.98 -34.74 -61.90
N VAL A 288 13.08 -33.82 -62.26
CA VAL A 288 12.47 -32.86 -61.35
C VAL A 288 11.54 -33.63 -60.41
N LYS A 289 11.92 -33.77 -59.13
CA LYS A 289 10.95 -34.03 -58.05
C LYS A 289 10.88 -32.86 -57.09
N LYS A 290 9.78 -32.12 -57.25
CA LYS A 290 9.16 -31.28 -56.23
C LYS A 290 8.85 -32.12 -55.00
N GLU A 291 9.25 -31.67 -53.83
CA GLU A 291 8.55 -31.98 -52.59
C GLU A 291 8.36 -30.71 -51.78
N LYS A 292 7.10 -30.22 -51.78
CA LYS A 292 6.62 -29.19 -50.88
C LYS A 292 6.04 -29.86 -49.63
N GLN A 293 6.44 -29.31 -48.49
CA GLN A 293 5.66 -29.10 -47.26
C GLN A 293 5.06 -30.30 -46.51
N LYS A 294 5.48 -30.44 -45.26
CA LYS A 294 4.64 -30.63 -44.07
C LYS A 294 5.34 -29.94 -42.89
N LEU A 295 4.80 -28.83 -42.39
CA LEU A 295 4.11 -28.76 -41.09
C LEU A 295 4.94 -29.38 -39.95
N PHE A 296 5.67 -28.55 -39.20
CA PHE A 296 5.40 -28.16 -37.81
C PHE A 296 6.33 -27.01 -37.42
#